data_AF-A0A3D5NNY5-F1
#
_entry.id   AF-A0A3D5NNY5-F1
#
_cell.length_a   1.000
_cell.length_b   1.000
_cell.length_c   1.000
_cell.angle_alpha   90.00
_cell.angle_beta   90.00
_cell.angle_gamma   90.00
#
_symmetry.space_group_name_H-M   'P 1'
#
loop_
_entity.id
_entity.type
_entity.pdbx_description
1 polymer ?
#
loop_
_entity_poly.entity_id
_entity_poly.type
_entity_poly.pdbx_seq_one_letter_code
_entity_poly.pdbx_strand_id
1 'polypeptide(L)'
;GEHRMLSEEPYIYMRDYDRDGVKNTVMIYEGEPGEVEISVSEAFMNASIIRDAYTDEVYTVSEGKILLNVHEKGLALLEEVTERE
;
A
#
# COMPACT_ATOMS: atom_id res chain seq x y z
N GLY A 1 2.13 15.92 -2.08
CA GLY A 1 1.11 14.95 -1.69
C GLY A 1 0.75 15.20 -0.24
N GLU A 2 -0.47 14.88 0.15
CA GLU A 2 -0.91 14.92 1.54
C GLU A 2 -0.47 13.64 2.24
N HIS A 3 0.11 13.77 3.43
CA HIS A 3 0.56 12.64 4.24
C HIS A 3 -0.46 12.41 5.35
N ARG A 4 -0.91 11.17 5.53
CA ARG A 4 -1.83 10.77 6.60
C ARG A 4 -1.30 9.54 7.31
N MET A 5 -1.12 9.64 8.62
CA MET A 5 -0.85 8.47 9.47
C MET A 5 -2.15 7.72 9.70
N LEU A 6 -2.12 6.41 9.53
CA LEU A 6 -3.28 5.52 9.64
C LEU A 6 -3.19 4.62 10.87
N SER A 7 -1.98 4.24 11.26
CA SER A 7 -1.69 3.44 12.45
C SER A 7 -0.31 3.80 13.00
N GLU A 8 -0.17 3.75 14.33
CA GLU A 8 1.10 3.95 15.04
C GLU A 8 1.85 2.63 15.29
N GLU A 9 1.14 1.53 15.60
CA GLU A 9 1.70 0.19 15.78
C GLU A 9 0.81 -0.90 15.12
N PRO A 10 1.25 -1.57 14.04
CA PRO A 10 2.43 -1.26 13.24
C PRO A 10 2.30 0.14 12.61
N TYR A 11 3.42 0.75 12.23
CA TYR A 11 3.42 2.09 11.68
C TYR A 11 2.94 2.04 10.23
N ILE A 12 1.79 2.66 9.97
CA ILE A 12 1.19 2.71 8.64
C ILE A 12 0.87 4.16 8.32
N TYR A 13 1.36 4.63 7.18
CA TYR A 13 0.98 5.93 6.65
C TYR A 13 0.73 5.85 5.15
N MET A 14 -0.02 6.81 4.65
CA MET A 14 -0.25 6.96 3.22
C MET A 14 0.17 8.34 2.75
N ARG A 15 0.50 8.41 1.47
CA ARG A 15 0.67 9.66 0.74
C ARG A 15 -0.25 9.64 -0.47
N ASP A 16 -1.09 10.65 -0.56
CA ASP A 16 -1.90 10.91 -1.74
C ASP A 16 -1.31 12.10 -2.52
N TYR A 17 -1.07 11.92 -3.81
CA TYR A 17 -0.69 12.98 -4.73
C TYR A 17 -1.76 13.10 -5.80
N ASP A 18 -2.48 14.22 -5.81
CA ASP A 18 -3.40 14.58 -6.88
C ASP A 18 -3.12 16.03 -7.29
N ARG A 19 -2.45 16.21 -8.44
CA ARG A 19 -2.14 17.53 -8.99
C ARG A 19 -1.86 17.45 -10.48
N ASP A 20 -2.38 18.43 -11.23
CA ASP A 20 -2.13 18.62 -12.67
C ASP A 20 -2.42 17.36 -13.51
N GLY A 21 -3.46 16.61 -13.12
CA GLY A 21 -3.87 15.37 -13.79
C GLY A 21 -3.01 14.14 -13.45
N VAL A 22 -1.99 14.29 -12.60
CA VAL A 22 -1.20 13.17 -12.08
C VAL A 22 -1.77 12.74 -10.74
N LYS A 23 -2.27 11.51 -10.68
CA LYS A 23 -2.73 10.86 -9.45
C LYS A 23 -1.77 9.73 -9.06
N ASN A 24 -1.29 9.75 -7.81
CA ASN A 24 -0.44 8.70 -7.26
C ASN A 24 -0.68 8.55 -5.75
N THR A 25 -1.27 7.42 -5.38
CA THR A 25 -1.48 7.05 -3.98
C THR A 25 -0.51 5.93 -3.62
N VAL A 26 0.18 6.09 -2.50
CA VAL A 26 1.04 5.05 -1.92
C VAL A 26 0.70 4.84 -0.45
N MET A 27 0.82 3.60 0.01
CA MET A 27 0.69 3.22 1.41
C MET A 27 1.96 2.51 1.85
N ILE A 28 2.50 2.91 2.99
CA ILE A 28 3.74 2.37 3.55
C ILE A 28 3.39 1.63 4.83
N TYR A 29 3.97 0.44 4.96
CA TYR A 29 3.95 -0.36 6.17
C TYR A 29 5.37 -0.46 6.73
N GLU A 30 5.51 -0.22 8.03
CA GLU A 30 6.72 -0.48 8.80
C GLU A 30 6.36 -1.30 10.05
N GLY A 31 6.94 -2.49 10.18
CA GLY A 31 6.61 -3.45 11.22
C GLY A 31 7.47 -4.71 11.17
N GLU A 32 6.96 -5.81 11.71
CA GLU A 32 7.68 -7.09 11.67
C GLU A 32 7.64 -7.72 10.26
N PRO A 33 8.72 -8.40 9.84
CA PRO A 33 8.73 -9.16 8.58
C PRO A 33 7.80 -10.38 8.66
N GLY A 34 7.35 -10.86 7.49
CA GLY A 34 6.48 -12.03 7.36
C GLY A 34 5.07 -11.71 6.89
N GLU A 35 4.16 -12.69 7.01
CA GLU A 35 2.77 -12.55 6.55
C GLU A 35 1.91 -11.80 7.57
N VAL A 36 1.22 -10.76 7.13
CA VAL A 36 0.30 -9.97 7.95
C VAL A 36 -0.93 -9.53 7.14
N GLU A 37 -2.11 -9.68 7.72
CA GLU A 37 -3.33 -9.12 7.15
C GLU A 37 -3.42 -7.63 7.51
N ILE A 38 -3.53 -6.77 6.51
CA ILE A 38 -3.68 -5.32 6.72
C ILE A 38 -4.87 -4.75 5.96
N SER A 39 -5.48 -3.70 6.54
CA SER A 39 -6.47 -2.89 5.83
C SER A 39 -5.76 -1.87 4.94
N VAL A 40 -6.18 -1.83 3.68
CA VAL A 40 -5.66 -0.90 2.66
C VAL A 40 -6.75 0.00 2.08
N SER A 41 -7.98 -0.10 2.59
CA SER A 41 -9.18 0.58 2.06
C SER A 41 -9.09 2.11 2.06
N GLU A 42 -8.25 2.69 2.92
CA GLU A 42 -8.00 4.14 2.95
C GLU A 42 -7.17 4.61 1.75
N ALA A 43 -6.41 3.71 1.11
CA ALA A 43 -5.52 4.01 0.00
C ALA A 43 -6.00 3.42 -1.34
N PHE A 44 -6.61 2.23 -1.33
CA PHE A 44 -6.96 1.48 -2.55
C PHE A 44 -8.38 0.93 -2.47
N MET A 45 -9.04 0.83 -3.63
CA MET A 45 -10.38 0.30 -3.72
C MET A 45 -10.38 -1.23 -3.71
N ASN A 46 -11.51 -1.83 -3.38
CA ASN A 46 -11.72 -3.25 -3.61
C ASN A 46 -11.52 -3.61 -5.08
N ALA A 47 -10.93 -4.79 -5.31
CA ALA A 47 -10.51 -5.29 -6.61
C ALA A 47 -9.36 -4.51 -7.28
N SER A 48 -8.80 -3.47 -6.66
CA SER A 48 -7.54 -2.87 -7.14
C SER A 48 -6.42 -3.90 -7.11
N ILE A 49 -5.56 -3.85 -8.14
CA ILE A 49 -4.31 -4.59 -8.19
C ILE A 49 -3.22 -3.64 -7.70
N ILE A 50 -2.52 -4.04 -6.65
CA ILE A 50 -1.45 -3.24 -6.04
C ILE A 50 -0.15 -4.03 -6.01
N ARG A 51 0.96 -3.32 -6.10
CA ARG A 51 2.32 -3.89 -6.07
C ARG A 51 3.06 -3.39 -4.85
N ASP A 52 3.78 -4.27 -4.17
CA ASP A 52 4.82 -3.86 -3.23
C ASP A 52 6.11 -3.54 -4.00
N ALA A 53 6.53 -2.28 -3.95
CA ALA A 53 7.70 -1.81 -4.67
C ALA A 53 9.04 -2.38 -4.15
N TYR A 54 9.07 -2.96 -2.94
CA TYR A 54 10.28 -3.58 -2.40
C TYR A 54 10.48 -5.03 -2.84
N THR A 55 9.41 -5.77 -3.07
CA THR A 55 9.43 -7.20 -3.38
C THR A 55 8.97 -7.54 -4.80
N ASP A 56 8.37 -6.58 -5.50
CA ASP A 56 7.64 -6.77 -6.76
C ASP A 56 6.43 -7.71 -6.66
N GLU A 57 6.03 -8.11 -5.45
CA GLU A 57 4.82 -8.89 -5.23
C GLU A 57 3.57 -8.09 -5.55
N VAL A 58 2.57 -8.78 -6.10
CA VAL A 58 1.31 -8.18 -6.54
C VAL A 58 0.16 -8.79 -5.74
N TYR A 59 -0.72 -7.93 -5.26
CA TYR A 59 -1.88 -8.28 -4.45
C TYR A 59 -3.16 -7.76 -5.09
N THR A 60 -4.24 -8.51 -4.93
CA THR A 60 -5.60 -8.06 -5.26
C THR A 60 -6.31 -7.69 -3.97
N VAL A 61 -6.78 -6.45 -3.87
CA VAL A 61 -7.53 -5.99 -2.70
C VAL A 61 -8.87 -6.71 -2.63
N SER A 62 -9.15 -7.36 -1.49
CA SER A 62 -10.42 -8.05 -1.22
C SER A 62 -10.96 -7.62 0.12
N GLU A 63 -12.22 -7.18 0.17
CA GLU A 63 -12.87 -6.65 1.38
C GLU A 63 -12.06 -5.57 2.12
N GLY A 64 -11.33 -4.75 1.36
CA GLY A 64 -10.53 -3.63 1.83
C GLY A 64 -9.17 -4.05 2.37
N LYS A 65 -8.78 -5.31 2.19
CA LYS A 65 -7.59 -5.90 2.81
C LYS A 65 -6.72 -6.65 1.81
N ILE A 66 -5.50 -6.93 2.24
CA ILE A 66 -4.58 -7.88 1.63
C ILE A 66 -3.90 -8.73 2.71
N LEU A 67 -3.41 -9.91 2.31
CA LEU A 67 -2.39 -10.65 3.06
C LEU A 67 -1.02 -10.23 2.52
N LEU A 68 -0.35 -9.34 3.23
CA LEU A 68 0.93 -8.75 2.84
C LEU A 68 2.07 -9.66 3.28
N ASN A 69 3.02 -9.94 2.38
CA ASN A 69 4.30 -10.57 2.71
C ASN A 69 5.37 -9.48 2.89
N VAL A 70 5.60 -9.09 4.14
CA VAL A 70 6.51 -7.99 4.47
C VAL A 70 7.96 -8.44 4.25
N HIS A 71 8.73 -7.64 3.50
CA HIS A 71 10.15 -7.86 3.25
C HIS A 71 10.92 -8.08 4.57
N GLU A 72 12.04 -8.83 4.55
CA GLU A 72 12.89 -9.15 5.72
C GLU A 72 13.38 -7.93 6.54
N LYS A 73 13.24 -6.72 5.99
CA LYS A 73 13.59 -5.45 6.64
C LYS A 73 12.41 -4.80 7.37
N GLY A 74 11.25 -5.44 7.40
CA GLY A 74 10.05 -4.92 8.04
C GLY A 74 9.35 -3.79 7.27
N LEU A 75 9.56 -3.70 5.96
CA LEU A 75 9.06 -2.59 5.13
C LEU A 75 8.27 -3.10 3.93
N ALA A 76 7.20 -2.40 3.59
CA ALA A 76 6.49 -2.52 2.31
C ALA A 76 6.07 -1.12 1.80
N LEU A 77 6.05 -0.95 0.48
CA LEU A 77 5.51 0.26 -0.18
C LEU A 77 4.53 -0.19 -1.25
N LEU A 78 3.26 -0.02 -0.95
CA LEU A 78 2.16 -0.42 -1.83
C LEU A 78 1.79 0.74 -2.76
N GLU A 79 1.66 0.42 -4.04
CA GLU A 79 1.16 1.33 -5.07
C GLU A 79 0.22 0.61 -6.04
N GLU A 80 -0.74 1.34 -6.61
CA GLU A 80 -1.68 0.76 -7.57
C GLU A 80 -0.99 0.49 -8.91
N VAL A 81 -1.20 -0.71 -9.45
CA VAL A 81 -0.74 -1.07 -10.79
C VAL A 81 -1.66 -0.41 -11.80
N THR A 82 -1.23 0.73 -12.32
CA THR A 82 -1.90 1.40 -13.44
C THR A 82 -1.23 0.98 -14.75
N GLU A 83 -2.01 0.54 -15.73
CA GLU A 83 -1.53 0.42 -17.10
C GLU A 83 -1.08 1.82 -17.54
N ARG A 84 0.21 1.97 -17.86
CA ARG A 84 0.69 3.17 -18.55
C ARG A 84 0.29 3.00 -20.03
N GLU A 85 -0.70 3.76 -20.48
CA GLU A 85 -0.96 3.94 -21.92
C GLU A 85 0.21 4.64 -22.63
#